data_AF-A0A9Q5I5S3-F1
#
_entry.id   AF-A0A9Q5I5S3-F1
#
_cell.length_a   1.000
_cell.length_b   1.000
_cell.length_c   1.000
_cell.angle_alpha   90.00
_cell.angle_beta   90.00
_cell.angle_gamma   90.00
#
_symmetry.space_group_name_H-M   'P 1'
#
loop_
_entity.id
_entity.type
_entity.pdbx_description
1 polymer ?
#
loop_
_entity_poly.entity_id
_entity_poly.type
_entity_poly.pdbx_seq_one_letter_code
_entity_poly.pdbx_strand_id
1 'polypeptide(L)'
;MLVLVTVGHVWQGEQKLSTWWGGSSPETKPAADAGPVNPLNPQGIKPCCACPDTKRARDECYMQNDADVANEKCKALVAAHVQCMRGYGFEV
;
A
#
# COMPACT_ATOMS: atom_id res chain seq x y z
N MET A 1 -31.35 35.68 28.52
CA MET A 1 -31.74 35.90 27.11
C MET A 1 -30.47 35.94 26.27
N LEU A 2 -30.48 35.22 25.14
CA LEU A 2 -29.51 35.17 24.03
C LEU A 2 -28.82 36.54 23.80
N VAL A 3 -27.53 36.64 23.42
CA VAL A 3 -26.93 36.13 22.16
C VAL A 3 -25.41 35.93 22.35
N LEU A 4 -24.92 34.74 22.01
CA LEU A 4 -23.50 34.41 21.79
C LEU A 4 -23.09 34.84 20.38
N VAL A 5 -22.32 35.92 20.23
CA VAL A 5 -21.47 36.17 19.06
C VAL A 5 -20.22 36.94 19.51
N THR A 6 -19.19 36.22 19.95
CA THR A 6 -17.84 36.78 20.10
C THR A 6 -17.12 36.77 18.76
N VAL A 7 -17.02 37.97 18.18
CA VAL A 7 -15.88 38.60 17.48
C VAL A 7 -14.84 37.67 16.83
N GLY A 8 -14.65 37.89 15.53
CA GLY A 8 -13.70 37.17 14.70
C GLY A 8 -12.23 37.38 15.05
N HIS A 9 -11.47 36.33 14.79
CA HIS A 9 -10.08 36.40 14.41
C HIS A 9 -9.95 35.69 13.05
N VAL A 10 -9.53 36.46 12.05
CA VAL A 10 -9.08 35.96 10.75
C VAL A 10 -7.64 35.48 10.92
N TRP A 11 -7.33 34.23 10.55
CA TRP A 11 -5.96 33.79 10.31
C TRP A 11 -5.92 32.72 9.20
N GLN A 12 -5.62 33.21 7.99
CA GLN A 12 -4.92 32.58 6.84
C GLN A 12 -5.06 31.08 6.58
N GLY A 13 -5.63 30.72 5.42
CA GLY A 13 -5.40 29.38 4.85
C GLY A 13 -6.19 28.89 3.64
N GLU A 14 -7.10 29.66 3.04
CA GLU A 14 -7.73 29.28 1.75
C GLU A 14 -6.75 29.47 0.59
N GLN A 15 -5.73 28.62 0.44
CA GLN A 15 -5.06 28.30 -0.84
C GLN A 15 -4.24 27.01 -0.68
N LYS A 16 -4.90 25.85 -0.58
CA LYS A 16 -4.35 24.57 -1.08
C LYS A 16 -5.31 23.37 -1.07
N LEU A 17 -6.63 23.58 -1.03
CA LEU A 17 -7.57 22.47 -1.23
C LEU A 17 -7.59 21.97 -2.69
N SER A 18 -6.83 22.56 -3.62
CA SER A 18 -6.78 22.12 -5.04
C SER A 18 -5.55 21.26 -5.40
N THR A 19 -4.60 21.05 -4.48
CA THR A 19 -3.35 20.30 -4.78
C THR A 19 -3.30 18.89 -4.20
N TRP A 20 -4.46 18.30 -3.89
CA TRP A 20 -4.57 16.89 -3.51
C TRP A 20 -5.40 16.04 -4.49
N TRP A 21 -5.92 16.62 -5.59
CA TRP A 21 -6.57 15.87 -6.67
C TRP A 21 -6.13 16.27 -8.10
N GLY A 22 -5.08 17.08 -8.26
CA GLY A 22 -4.67 17.60 -9.57
C GLY A 22 -3.22 17.25 -9.91
N GLY A 23 -3.00 16.16 -10.64
CA GLY A 23 -1.66 15.76 -11.08
C GLY A 23 -1.63 14.62 -12.10
N SER A 24 -2.45 14.68 -13.16
CA SER A 24 -2.21 13.89 -14.36
C SER A 24 -1.06 14.50 -15.14
N SER A 25 0.17 14.17 -14.77
CA SER A 25 1.35 14.38 -15.62
C SER A 25 1.71 13.05 -16.27
N PRO A 26 1.70 12.92 -17.61
CA PRO A 26 2.22 11.73 -18.29
C PRO A 26 3.73 11.82 -18.29
N GLU A 27 4.34 11.57 -17.13
CA GLU A 27 5.79 11.44 -17.05
C GLU A 27 6.13 10.01 -17.45
N THR A 28 6.79 9.87 -18.60
CA THR A 28 7.41 8.64 -19.07
C THR A 28 8.36 8.15 -17.98
N LYS A 29 7.91 7.23 -17.10
CA LYS A 29 8.68 6.66 -15.99
C LYS A 29 10.03 6.13 -16.51
N PRO A 30 11.16 6.80 -16.24
CA PRO A 30 12.46 6.22 -16.49
C PRO A 30 12.81 5.35 -15.30
N ALA A 31 12.65 4.02 -15.40
CA ALA A 31 13.27 2.96 -14.58
C ALA A 31 13.38 3.12 -13.03
N ALA A 32 12.76 4.13 -12.42
CA ALA A 32 13.00 4.55 -11.03
C ALA A 32 12.15 3.81 -10.00
N ASP A 33 11.42 2.77 -10.43
CA ASP A 33 10.60 1.93 -9.57
C ASP A 33 11.15 0.50 -9.41
N ALA A 34 12.39 0.25 -9.83
CA ALA A 34 13.07 -1.02 -9.54
C ALA A 34 13.60 -1.02 -8.09
N GLY A 35 13.20 -2.01 -7.31
CA GLY A 35 13.83 -2.38 -6.05
C GLY A 35 15.23 -3.01 -6.24
N PRO A 36 15.88 -3.41 -5.14
CA PRO A 36 17.23 -3.97 -5.20
C PRO A 36 17.27 -5.23 -6.07
N VAL A 37 18.19 -5.24 -7.04
CA VAL A 37 18.43 -6.37 -7.93
C VAL A 37 19.23 -7.46 -7.21
N ASN A 38 18.90 -8.70 -7.49
CA ASN A 38 19.65 -9.87 -7.03
C ASN A 38 19.58 -10.98 -8.10
N PRO A 39 20.37 -12.07 -8.01
CA PRO A 39 20.36 -13.13 -9.02
C PRO A 39 18.99 -13.79 -9.26
N LEU A 40 18.12 -13.79 -8.25
CA LEU A 40 16.75 -14.31 -8.29
C LEU A 40 15.70 -13.23 -8.63
N ASN A 41 16.08 -11.95 -8.62
CA ASN A 41 15.26 -10.80 -8.98
C ASN A 41 16.03 -9.82 -9.88
N PRO A 42 16.39 -10.23 -11.12
CA PRO A 42 17.24 -9.43 -12.00
C PRO A 42 16.55 -8.14 -12.48
N GLN A 43 15.23 -8.09 -12.43
CA GLN A 43 14.42 -6.94 -12.84
C GLN A 43 14.19 -5.95 -11.69
N GLY A 44 14.67 -6.24 -10.47
CA GLY A 44 14.43 -5.39 -9.31
C GLY A 44 12.95 -5.25 -8.99
N ILE A 45 12.16 -6.32 -9.11
CA ILE A 45 10.74 -6.30 -8.77
C ILE A 45 10.61 -6.03 -7.27
N LYS A 46 9.65 -5.21 -6.83
CA LYS A 46 9.34 -5.03 -5.41
C LYS A 46 8.55 -6.23 -4.85
N PRO A 47 8.64 -6.55 -3.54
CA PRO A 47 7.95 -7.69 -2.95
C PRO A 47 6.43 -7.69 -3.17
N CYS A 48 5.82 -6.50 -3.18
CA CYS A 48 4.38 -6.33 -3.42
C CYS A 48 3.92 -6.75 -4.83
N CYS A 49 4.85 -6.86 -5.79
CA CYS A 49 4.61 -7.19 -7.20
C CYS A 49 5.14 -8.57 -7.61
N ALA A 50 5.96 -9.21 -6.78
CA ALA A 50 6.59 -10.49 -7.13
C ALA A 50 5.60 -11.66 -7.16
N CYS A 51 4.56 -11.61 -6.31
CA CYS A 51 3.67 -12.73 -6.06
C CYS A 51 2.19 -12.31 -6.07
N PRO A 52 1.65 -11.84 -7.21
CA PRO A 52 0.29 -11.28 -7.28
C PRO A 52 -0.80 -12.32 -6.95
N ASP A 53 -0.60 -13.58 -7.36
CA ASP A 53 -1.61 -14.63 -7.20
C ASP A 53 -1.78 -15.05 -5.73
N THR A 54 -0.67 -15.38 -5.06
CA THR A 54 -0.68 -15.75 -3.63
C THR A 54 -1.02 -14.56 -2.74
N LYS A 55 -0.63 -13.34 -3.12
CA LYS A 55 -1.06 -12.12 -2.44
C LYS A 55 -2.58 -12.00 -2.51
N ARG A 56 -3.19 -12.08 -3.70
CA ARG A 56 -4.64 -11.95 -3.85
C ARG A 56 -5.39 -12.98 -3.00
N ALA A 57 -4.98 -14.24 -3.05
CA ALA A 57 -5.63 -15.30 -2.26
C ALA A 57 -5.51 -15.03 -0.75
N ARG A 58 -4.32 -14.61 -0.27
CA ARG A 58 -4.11 -14.22 1.13
C ARG A 58 -4.99 -13.04 1.53
N ASP A 59 -4.96 -11.96 0.75
CA ASP A 59 -5.71 -10.73 1.04
C ASP A 59 -7.22 -11.01 1.06
N GLU A 60 -7.73 -11.79 0.11
CA GLU A 60 -9.13 -12.25 0.12
C GLU A 60 -9.45 -13.01 1.41
N CYS A 61 -8.59 -13.94 1.84
CA CYS A 61 -8.80 -14.67 3.08
C CYS A 61 -8.91 -13.74 4.30
N TYR A 62 -8.05 -12.72 4.42
CA TYR A 62 -8.14 -11.75 5.50
C TYR A 62 -9.37 -10.83 5.39
N MET A 63 -9.90 -10.58 4.18
CA MET A 63 -11.14 -9.81 4.00
C MET A 63 -12.38 -10.60 4.40
N GLN A 64 -12.35 -11.94 4.32
CA GLN A 64 -13.48 -12.81 4.62
C GLN A 64 -13.54 -13.33 6.07
N ASN A 65 -12.48 -13.13 6.86
CA ASN A 65 -12.39 -13.65 8.23
C ASN A 65 -12.20 -12.51 9.24
N ASP A 66 -12.77 -12.67 10.43
CA ASP A 66 -12.52 -11.77 11.55
C ASP A 66 -11.03 -11.79 11.96
N ALA A 67 -10.52 -10.65 12.41
CA ALA A 67 -9.10 -10.47 12.72
C ALA A 67 -8.56 -11.46 13.77
N ASP A 68 -9.40 -11.89 14.72
CA ASP A 68 -9.04 -12.83 15.79
C ASP A 68 -8.76 -14.25 15.26
N VAL A 69 -9.49 -14.67 14.21
CA VAL A 69 -9.38 -16.03 13.64
C VAL A 69 -8.60 -16.09 12.33
N ALA A 70 -8.45 -14.95 11.63
CA ALA A 70 -7.84 -14.87 10.31
C ALA A 70 -6.39 -15.38 10.28
N ASN A 71 -5.61 -15.16 11.36
CA ASN A 71 -4.20 -15.58 11.40
C ASN A 71 -4.06 -17.10 11.23
N GLU A 72 -4.86 -17.87 11.97
CA GLU A 72 -4.85 -19.33 11.89
C GLU A 72 -5.54 -19.84 10.61
N LYS A 73 -6.66 -19.22 10.20
CA LYS A 73 -7.40 -19.59 8.99
C LYS A 73 -6.62 -19.36 7.70
N CYS A 74 -5.86 -18.26 7.64
CA CYS A 74 -5.12 -17.85 6.45
C CYS A 74 -3.65 -18.28 6.48
N LYS A 75 -3.20 -18.99 7.52
CA LYS A 75 -1.80 -19.41 7.73
C LYS A 75 -1.16 -20.10 6.53
N ALA A 76 -1.90 -21.00 5.88
CA ALA A 76 -1.43 -21.71 4.69
C ALA A 76 -1.19 -20.75 3.50
N LEU A 77 -2.07 -19.77 3.32
CA LEU A 77 -1.95 -18.76 2.25
C LEU A 77 -0.82 -17.77 2.52
N VAL A 78 -0.63 -17.38 3.79
CA VAL A 78 0.53 -16.59 4.22
C VAL A 78 1.82 -17.35 3.94
N ALA A 79 1.90 -18.64 4.30
CA ALA A 79 3.06 -19.48 4.04
C ALA A 79 3.37 -19.59 2.55
N ALA A 80 2.35 -19.80 1.70
CA ALA A 80 2.51 -19.83 0.25
C ALA A 80 3.02 -18.50 -0.32
N HIS A 81 2.54 -17.38 0.22
CA HIS A 81 3.02 -16.05 -0.19
C HIS A 81 4.48 -15.80 0.22
N VAL A 82 4.87 -16.17 1.44
CA VAL A 82 6.25 -16.09 1.93
C VAL A 82 7.17 -16.99 1.11
N GLN A 83 6.76 -18.22 0.80
CA GLN A 83 7.53 -19.13 -0.05
C GLN A 83 7.76 -18.53 -1.44
N CYS A 84 6.74 -17.92 -2.04
CA CYS A 84 6.90 -17.24 -3.31
C CYS A 84 7.91 -16.08 -3.21
N MET A 85 7.82 -15.22 -2.21
CA MET A 85 8.77 -14.11 -2.03
C MET A 85 10.22 -14.58 -1.81
N ARG A 86 10.40 -15.69 -1.08
CA ARG A 86 11.72 -16.32 -0.90
C ARG A 86 12.32 -16.83 -2.22
N GLY A 87 11.48 -17.22 -3.18
CA GLY A 87 11.91 -17.58 -4.53
C GLY A 87 12.56 -16.42 -5.30
N TYR A 88 12.26 -15.18 -4.93
CA TYR A 88 12.87 -13.96 -5.48
C TYR A 88 14.04 -13.43 -4.62
N GLY A 89 14.43 -14.16 -3.57
CA GLY A 89 15.51 -13.78 -2.67
C GLY A 89 15.16 -12.65 -1.69
N PHE A 90 13.88 -12.41 -1.41
CA PHE A 90 13.48 -11.50 -0.35
C PHE A 90 13.58 -12.18 1.02
N GLU A 91 14.14 -11.49 2.01
CA GLU A 91 14.09 -11.89 3.42
C GLU A 91 12.79 -11.35 4.05
N VAL A 92 11.87 -12.26 4.38
CA VAL A 92 10.48 -11.98 4.83
C VAL A 92 10.09 -12.86 6.00
#